data_AF-X1B8N6-F1
#
_entry.id   AF-X1B8N6-F1
#
_cell.length_a   1.000
_cell.length_b   1.000
_cell.length_c   1.000
_cell.angle_alpha   90.00
_cell.angle_beta   90.00
_cell.angle_gamma   90.00
#
_symmetry.space_group_name_H-M   'P 1'
#
loop_
_entity.id
_entity.type
_entity.pdbx_description
1 polymer ?
#
loop_
_entity_poly.entity_id
_entity_poly.type
_entity_poly.pdbx_seq_one_letter_code
_entity_poly.pdbx_strand_id
1 'polypeptide(L)'
;EYDLPMIFVGGKTDLIHLKEIPEEEIDLLILAVGRDKILESLKMVIKQKKINTIHIFTAGLGESDNLGKQIEKEIVEILNDDNNHIRAIGPNCMGVYSPNGHLAYEPFLPTESGNIAFVFQSGDLHSQMIRIGASRYNLSYSKGASVGNCIDLQISEFLQYYNNDIDTDIIGVYFEGFSKHHPNEGRKFFQVLKNMKKPVLFMNGGKTERSQTAILTHTGSIGSNKKIWNAIVKQTPIVDVPTSMDDMIDYLYLFNRYIDKFKKLGTPLKNIQYPTGKNSLLILWSGGFGIIHTNILTELGLNVPYFEGETLNKLR
;
A
#
# COMPACT_ATOMS: atom_id res chain seq x y z
N GLU A 1 -20.85 -12.66 32.89
CA GLU A 1 -21.23 -11.47 32.11
C GLU A 1 -19.96 -10.69 31.77
N TYR A 2 -19.24 -11.13 30.73
CA TYR A 2 -18.24 -10.31 30.03
C TYR A 2 -18.85 -9.99 28.67
N ASP A 3 -19.99 -9.30 28.73
CA ASP A 3 -20.76 -8.98 27.54
C ASP A 3 -20.37 -7.58 27.09
N LEU A 4 -20.01 -7.53 25.81
CA LEU A 4 -19.84 -6.39 24.93
C LEU A 4 -18.39 -5.92 24.66
N PRO A 5 -18.08 -5.61 23.38
CA PRO A 5 -16.77 -5.11 22.99
C PRO A 5 -16.47 -3.79 23.70
N MET A 6 -15.33 -3.76 24.37
CA MET A 6 -14.74 -2.56 24.95
C MET A 6 -14.42 -1.55 23.84
N ILE A 7 -14.95 -0.33 23.94
CA ILE A 7 -14.78 0.71 22.92
C ILE A 7 -13.86 1.80 23.47
N PHE A 8 -12.77 2.07 22.75
CA PHE A 8 -11.91 3.23 22.99
C PHE A 8 -12.40 4.39 22.13
N VAL A 9 -12.63 5.54 22.76
CA VAL A 9 -12.95 6.79 22.04
C VAL A 9 -11.78 7.75 22.19
N GLY A 10 -11.35 8.32 21.06
CA GLY A 10 -10.12 9.09 20.89
C GLY A 10 -9.77 10.01 22.06
N GLY A 11 -8.57 9.82 22.63
CA GLY A 11 -8.01 10.66 23.68
C GLY A 11 -8.45 10.34 25.11
N LYS A 12 -9.34 9.37 25.34
CA LYS A 12 -9.70 8.88 26.68
C LYS A 12 -9.37 7.39 26.81
N THR A 13 -8.81 7.00 27.96
CA THR A 13 -8.51 5.61 28.32
C THR A 13 -9.70 4.89 28.97
N ASP A 14 -10.83 5.58 29.14
CA ASP A 14 -11.98 5.04 29.84
C ASP A 14 -12.77 4.09 28.95
N LEU A 15 -13.09 2.93 29.52
CA LEU A 15 -14.00 1.96 28.93
C LEU A 15 -15.42 2.53 29.00
N ILE A 16 -15.97 2.94 27.85
CA ILE A 16 -17.35 3.43 27.77
C ILE A 16 -18.22 2.46 26.99
N HIS A 17 -19.49 2.38 27.38
CA HIS A 17 -20.45 1.56 26.66
C HIS A 17 -20.84 2.26 25.34
N LEU A 18 -21.12 1.51 24.27
CA LEU A 18 -21.55 2.06 22.97
C LEU A 18 -22.71 3.10 23.06
N LYS A 19 -23.60 2.95 24.05
CA LYS A 19 -24.75 3.82 24.27
C LYS A 19 -24.36 5.17 24.88
N GLU A 20 -23.20 5.24 25.51
CA GLU A 20 -22.65 6.44 26.14
C GLU A 20 -21.92 7.33 25.11
N ILE A 21 -21.68 6.82 23.91
CA ILE A 21 -21.18 7.61 22.79
C ILE A 21 -22.35 8.49 22.28
N PRO A 22 -22.28 9.83 22.43
CA PRO A 22 -23.38 10.71 22.07
C PRO A 22 -23.58 10.83 20.56
N GLU A 23 -22.53 10.61 19.77
CA GLU A 23 -22.59 10.68 18.31
C GLU A 23 -23.42 9.52 17.74
N GLU A 24 -24.39 9.84 16.88
CA GLU A 24 -25.19 8.84 16.17
C GLU A 24 -24.43 8.19 15.00
N GLU A 25 -23.44 8.90 14.47
CA GLU A 25 -22.61 8.50 13.34
C GLU A 25 -21.16 8.36 13.79
N ILE A 26 -20.53 7.24 13.41
CA ILE A 26 -19.13 6.93 13.68
C ILE A 26 -18.41 6.79 12.34
N ASP A 27 -17.41 7.64 12.11
CA ASP A 27 -16.66 7.63 10.85
C ASP A 27 -15.82 6.36 10.68
N LEU A 28 -15.16 5.91 11.75
CA LEU A 28 -14.30 4.75 11.75
C LEU A 28 -14.52 3.90 13.01
N LEU A 29 -14.95 2.66 12.80
CA LEU A 29 -15.01 1.62 13.82
C LEU A 29 -13.85 0.63 13.64
N ILE A 30 -13.02 0.45 14.66
CA ILE A 30 -11.98 -0.59 14.66
C ILE A 30 -12.52 -1.82 15.40
N LEU A 31 -12.71 -2.91 14.67
CA LEU A 31 -13.21 -4.18 15.20
C LEU A 31 -12.03 -5.11 15.50
N ALA A 32 -11.63 -5.15 16.77
CA ALA A 32 -10.50 -5.93 17.29
C ALA A 32 -10.95 -6.92 18.38
N VAL A 33 -11.95 -7.74 18.06
CA VAL A 33 -12.51 -8.76 18.95
C VAL A 33 -12.11 -10.17 18.51
N GLY A 34 -12.29 -11.17 19.37
CA GLY A 34 -12.14 -12.57 18.99
C GLY A 34 -13.04 -12.94 17.80
N ARG A 35 -12.54 -13.80 16.90
CA ARG A 35 -13.27 -14.19 15.68
C ARG A 35 -14.64 -14.81 15.97
N ASP A 36 -14.81 -15.43 17.13
CA ASP A 36 -16.05 -16.01 17.63
C ASP A 36 -17.12 -14.96 17.98
N LYS A 37 -16.71 -13.73 18.31
CA LYS A 37 -17.61 -12.64 18.71
C LYS A 37 -17.80 -11.58 17.62
N ILE A 38 -17.12 -11.71 16.49
CA ILE A 38 -17.03 -10.64 15.49
C ILE A 38 -18.38 -10.30 14.84
N LEU A 39 -19.17 -11.32 14.50
CA LEU A 39 -20.49 -11.15 13.89
C LEU A 39 -21.50 -10.57 14.87
N GLU A 40 -21.50 -11.06 16.11
CA GLU A 40 -22.36 -10.54 17.17
C GLU A 40 -22.05 -9.06 17.44
N SER A 41 -20.77 -8.74 17.60
CA SER A 41 -20.29 -7.38 17.85
C SER A 41 -20.66 -6.44 16.70
N LEU A 42 -20.42 -6.86 15.45
CA LEU A 42 -20.75 -6.08 14.26
C LEU A 42 -22.25 -5.80 14.19
N LYS A 43 -23.09 -6.86 14.26
CA LYS A 43 -24.57 -6.74 14.21
C LYS A 43 -25.11 -5.86 15.34
N MET A 44 -24.52 -5.94 16.52
CA MET A 44 -24.90 -5.09 17.66
C MET A 44 -24.60 -3.62 17.39
N VAL A 45 -23.40 -3.30 16.87
CA VAL A 45 -22.97 -1.91 16.66
C VAL A 45 -23.79 -1.24 15.58
N ILE A 46 -23.94 -1.88 14.41
CA ILE A 46 -24.68 -1.31 13.26
C ILE A 46 -26.17 -1.10 13.57
N LYS A 47 -26.74 -1.84 14.53
CA LYS A 47 -28.12 -1.66 14.99
C LYS A 47 -28.30 -0.39 15.83
N GLN A 48 -27.25 0.06 16.49
CA GLN A 48 -27.29 1.17 17.45
C GLN A 48 -26.71 2.47 16.90
N LYS A 49 -25.75 2.39 15.97
CA LYS A 49 -25.02 3.53 15.44
C LYS A 49 -24.85 3.39 13.94
N LYS A 50 -24.89 4.50 13.22
CA LYS A 50 -24.51 4.55 11.81
C LYS A 50 -22.99 4.52 11.72
N ILE A 51 -22.45 3.59 10.93
CA ILE A 51 -21.00 3.43 10.76
C ILE A 51 -20.65 3.73 9.31
N ASN A 52 -19.68 4.61 9.06
CA ASN A 52 -19.24 4.90 7.70
C ASN A 52 -18.21 3.86 7.23
N THR A 53 -17.19 3.60 8.05
CA THR A 53 -16.10 2.67 7.72
C THR A 53 -15.75 1.76 8.88
N ILE A 54 -15.46 0.49 8.60
CA ILE A 54 -15.01 -0.51 9.57
C ILE A 54 -13.60 -0.98 9.22
N HIS A 55 -12.67 -0.85 10.15
CA HIS A 55 -11.40 -1.57 10.09
C HIS A 55 -11.54 -2.88 10.85
N ILE A 56 -11.53 -4.00 10.13
CA ILE A 56 -11.62 -5.32 10.73
C ILE A 56 -10.20 -5.82 10.99
N PHE A 57 -9.70 -5.59 12.20
CA PHE A 57 -8.35 -6.00 12.60
C PHE A 57 -8.25 -7.52 12.74
N THR A 58 -9.31 -8.14 13.24
CA THR A 58 -9.37 -9.58 13.56
C THR A 58 -8.92 -10.48 12.41
N ALA A 59 -7.98 -11.37 12.72
CA ALA A 59 -7.53 -12.47 11.86
C ALA A 59 -8.23 -13.79 12.22
N GLY A 60 -7.86 -14.88 11.56
CA GLY A 60 -8.45 -16.21 11.71
C GLY A 60 -9.75 -16.39 10.91
N LEU A 61 -9.95 -15.63 9.83
CA LEU A 61 -11.17 -15.63 9.02
C LEU A 61 -10.99 -16.40 7.71
N GLY A 62 -11.30 -15.81 6.55
CA GLY A 62 -11.33 -16.52 5.27
C GLY A 62 -9.98 -17.10 4.83
N GLU A 63 -8.90 -16.64 5.43
CA GLU A 63 -7.53 -17.10 5.26
C GLU A 63 -7.18 -18.34 6.10
N SER A 64 -7.95 -18.64 7.15
CA SER A 64 -7.57 -19.65 8.14
C SER A 64 -8.26 -21.00 7.91
N ASP A 65 -9.60 -21.04 7.97
CA ASP A 65 -10.36 -22.30 7.94
C ASP A 65 -11.78 -22.14 7.36
N ASN A 66 -12.56 -23.23 7.32
CA ASN A 66 -13.92 -23.20 6.77
C ASN A 66 -14.90 -22.37 7.61
N LEU A 67 -14.73 -22.34 8.93
CA LEU A 67 -15.57 -21.52 9.81
C LEU A 67 -15.27 -20.04 9.56
N GLY A 68 -13.99 -19.67 9.47
CA GLY A 68 -13.55 -18.32 9.13
C GLY A 68 -14.07 -17.85 7.77
N LYS A 69 -14.13 -18.74 6.76
CA LYS A 69 -14.76 -18.46 5.47
C LYS A 69 -16.26 -18.20 5.57
N GLN A 70 -16.97 -18.91 6.44
CA GLN A 70 -18.40 -18.68 6.68
C GLN A 70 -18.62 -17.33 7.37
N ILE A 71 -17.83 -17.02 8.39
CA ILE A 71 -17.87 -15.74 9.09
C ILE A 71 -17.60 -14.58 8.12
N GLU A 72 -16.55 -14.70 7.30
CA GLU A 72 -16.19 -13.69 6.30
C GLU A 72 -17.33 -13.47 5.28
N LYS A 73 -18.00 -14.55 4.87
CA LYS A 73 -19.15 -14.47 3.96
C LYS A 73 -20.31 -13.70 4.59
N GLU A 74 -20.65 -13.98 5.84
CA GLU A 74 -21.70 -13.24 6.56
C GLU A 74 -21.34 -11.76 6.73
N ILE A 75 -20.06 -11.43 6.97
CA ILE A 75 -19.62 -10.03 7.03
C ILE A 75 -19.85 -9.36 5.68
N VAL A 76 -19.47 -9.99 4.56
CA VAL A 76 -19.70 -9.47 3.21
C VAL A 76 -21.20 -9.27 2.94
N GLU A 77 -22.06 -10.18 3.39
CA GLU A 77 -23.52 -10.04 3.27
C GLU A 77 -24.04 -8.81 4.03
N ILE A 78 -23.51 -8.52 5.23
CA ILE A 78 -23.84 -7.30 6.00
C ILE A 78 -23.36 -6.03 5.27
N LEU A 79 -22.15 -6.06 4.69
CA LEU A 79 -21.57 -4.91 3.98
C LEU A 79 -22.32 -4.59 2.67
N ASN A 80 -22.89 -5.61 2.01
CA ASN A 80 -23.67 -5.45 0.78
C ASN A 80 -25.14 -5.08 1.02
N ASP A 81 -25.60 -5.00 2.28
CA ASP A 81 -26.94 -4.50 2.58
C ASP A 81 -26.98 -2.98 2.34
N ASP A 82 -27.75 -2.57 1.33
CA ASP A 82 -27.88 -1.16 0.92
C ASP A 82 -28.37 -0.25 2.05
N ASN A 83 -29.01 -0.76 3.09
CA ASN A 83 -29.45 0.05 4.23
C ASN A 83 -28.29 0.49 5.14
N ASN A 84 -27.15 -0.20 5.07
CA ASN A 84 -26.03 0.03 5.98
C ASN A 84 -25.08 1.11 5.46
N HIS A 85 -24.85 1.18 4.14
CA HIS A 85 -23.87 2.09 3.51
C HIS A 85 -22.46 2.06 4.16
N ILE A 86 -22.02 0.89 4.61
CA ILE A 86 -20.75 0.69 5.32
C ILE A 86 -19.65 0.29 4.33
N ARG A 87 -18.46 0.87 4.46
CA ARG A 87 -17.23 0.37 3.83
C ARG A 87 -16.34 -0.37 4.83
N ALA A 88 -15.50 -1.29 4.38
CA ALA A 88 -14.59 -2.04 5.24
C ALA A 88 -13.17 -2.19 4.69
N ILE A 89 -12.21 -2.12 5.62
CA ILE A 89 -10.80 -2.44 5.41
C ILE A 89 -10.50 -3.74 6.18
N GLY A 90 -9.80 -4.68 5.54
CA GLY A 90 -9.50 -6.00 6.10
C GLY A 90 -10.43 -7.09 5.55
N PRO A 91 -10.72 -8.14 6.35
CA PRO A 91 -10.16 -8.45 7.67
C PRO A 91 -8.67 -8.79 7.64
N ASN A 92 -8.12 -9.17 8.80
CA ASN A 92 -6.72 -9.60 8.94
C ASN A 92 -5.74 -8.52 8.43
N CYS A 93 -5.82 -7.32 9.01
CA CYS A 93 -4.98 -6.22 8.59
C CYS A 93 -4.66 -5.24 9.72
N MET A 94 -3.59 -4.47 9.53
CA MET A 94 -3.23 -3.40 10.47
C MET A 94 -4.09 -2.13 10.30
N GLY A 95 -4.81 -2.02 9.18
CA GLY A 95 -5.67 -0.87 8.88
C GLY A 95 -4.91 0.34 8.35
N VAL A 96 -5.42 1.53 8.66
CA VAL A 96 -4.88 2.78 8.12
C VAL A 96 -3.79 3.38 8.99
N TYR A 97 -2.85 4.04 8.35
CA TYR A 97 -1.81 4.85 8.95
C TYR A 97 -1.84 6.23 8.30
N SER A 98 -1.88 7.29 9.08
CA SER A 98 -1.93 8.67 8.61
C SER A 98 -1.25 9.57 9.63
N PRO A 99 0.02 9.96 9.41
CA PRO A 99 0.73 10.90 10.27
C PRO A 99 -0.03 12.22 10.45
N ASN A 100 -0.48 12.85 9.36
CA ASN A 100 -1.30 14.07 9.39
C ASN A 100 -2.65 13.88 10.07
N GLY A 101 -3.23 12.67 9.99
CA GLY A 101 -4.47 12.31 10.67
C GLY A 101 -4.27 11.83 12.10
N HIS A 102 -3.04 11.77 12.60
CA HIS A 102 -2.66 11.20 13.89
C HIS A 102 -3.19 9.76 14.11
N LEU A 103 -3.22 8.96 13.04
CA LEU A 103 -3.62 7.56 13.08
C LEU A 103 -2.41 6.65 12.86
N ALA A 104 -2.14 5.80 13.86
CA ALA A 104 -1.16 4.73 13.77
C ALA A 104 -1.64 3.55 14.60
N TYR A 105 -1.38 2.34 14.12
CA TYR A 105 -1.70 1.09 14.83
C TYR A 105 -0.51 0.54 15.62
N GLU A 106 0.66 1.18 15.51
CA GLU A 106 1.89 0.82 16.21
C GLU A 106 2.57 2.09 16.75
N PRO A 107 3.07 2.09 18.00
CA PRO A 107 3.55 3.30 18.67
C PRO A 107 4.88 3.83 18.13
N PHE A 108 5.61 3.02 17.36
CA PHE A 108 6.93 3.35 16.83
C PHE A 108 6.89 3.76 15.35
N LEU A 109 5.71 3.87 14.74
CA LEU A 109 5.60 4.41 13.39
C LEU A 109 5.91 5.92 13.41
N PRO A 110 6.56 6.47 12.36
CA PRO A 110 6.82 7.89 12.27
C PRO A 110 5.53 8.73 12.38
N THR A 111 5.61 9.88 13.05
CA THR A 111 4.47 10.81 13.20
C THR A 111 4.58 12.04 12.31
N GLU A 112 5.77 12.28 11.75
CA GLU A 112 6.00 13.36 10.80
C GLU A 112 5.50 12.95 9.41
N SER A 113 4.64 13.78 8.83
CA SER A 113 4.09 13.52 7.51
C SER A 113 5.13 13.77 6.42
N GLY A 114 5.10 12.91 5.41
CA GLY A 114 5.88 13.03 4.19
C GLY A 114 5.00 12.96 2.96
N ASN A 115 5.55 12.35 1.90
CA ASN A 115 4.94 12.32 0.57
C ASN A 115 4.80 10.91 -0.03
N ILE A 116 5.13 9.87 0.72
CA ILE A 116 5.00 8.48 0.27
C ILE A 116 3.71 7.88 0.81
N ALA A 117 2.87 7.35 -0.09
CA ALA A 117 1.70 6.57 0.29
C ALA A 117 1.94 5.06 0.09
N PHE A 118 1.40 4.24 0.99
CA PHE A 118 1.42 2.78 0.87
C PHE A 118 0.04 2.13 0.85
N VAL A 119 -0.07 1.04 0.08
CA VAL A 119 -1.17 0.08 0.20
C VAL A 119 -0.64 -1.34 0.05
N PHE A 120 -0.74 -2.14 1.12
CA PHE A 120 -0.12 -3.46 1.22
C PHE A 120 -1.14 -4.48 1.72
N GLN A 121 -1.19 -5.65 1.10
CA GLN A 121 -2.03 -6.75 1.59
C GLN A 121 -1.50 -7.37 2.88
N SER A 122 -0.18 -7.47 3.03
CA SER A 122 0.45 -7.96 4.26
C SER A 122 0.63 -6.84 5.29
N GLY A 123 0.14 -7.06 6.51
CA GLY A 123 0.30 -6.15 7.65
C GLY A 123 1.75 -5.99 8.10
N ASP A 124 2.44 -7.09 8.36
CA ASP A 124 3.84 -7.08 8.81
C ASP A 124 4.77 -6.44 7.78
N LEU A 125 4.57 -6.74 6.48
CA LEU A 125 5.36 -6.08 5.44
C LEU A 125 5.08 -4.59 5.40
N HIS A 126 3.84 -4.16 5.61
CA HIS A 126 3.50 -2.74 5.64
C HIS A 126 4.20 -2.00 6.77
N SER A 127 4.13 -2.50 8.01
CA SER A 127 4.77 -1.87 9.17
C SER A 127 6.29 -1.85 9.03
N GLN A 128 6.88 -2.97 8.63
CA GLN A 128 8.34 -3.09 8.46
C GLN A 128 8.84 -2.16 7.36
N MET A 129 8.14 -2.05 6.23
CA MET A 129 8.52 -1.14 5.15
C MET A 129 8.53 0.32 5.59
N ILE A 130 7.55 0.73 6.41
CA ILE A 130 7.51 2.09 6.97
C ILE A 130 8.71 2.34 7.88
N ARG A 131 8.95 1.44 8.84
CA ARG A 131 10.01 1.61 9.84
C ARG A 131 11.40 1.58 9.23
N ILE A 132 11.65 0.63 8.33
CA ILE A 132 12.98 0.47 7.73
C ILE A 132 13.22 1.62 6.74
N GLY A 133 12.23 2.01 5.94
CA GLY A 133 12.39 3.16 5.04
C GLY A 133 12.67 4.47 5.79
N ALA A 134 11.95 4.71 6.88
CA ALA A 134 12.18 5.87 7.75
C ALA A 134 13.59 5.83 8.38
N SER A 135 13.97 4.72 9.01
CA SER A 135 15.26 4.63 9.70
C SER A 135 16.47 4.63 8.77
N ARG A 136 16.39 3.96 7.62
CA ARG A 136 17.52 3.81 6.69
C ARG A 136 17.77 5.04 5.83
N TYR A 137 16.70 5.65 5.32
CA TYR A 137 16.80 6.73 4.32
C TYR A 137 16.01 7.98 4.67
N ASN A 138 15.47 8.08 5.89
CA ASN A 138 14.63 9.19 6.33
C ASN A 138 13.44 9.41 5.38
N LEU A 139 12.88 8.31 4.87
CA LEU A 139 11.63 8.35 4.11
C LEU A 139 10.49 8.72 5.05
N SER A 140 9.61 9.60 4.58
CA SER A 140 8.46 10.06 5.32
C SER A 140 7.19 9.78 4.52
N TYR A 141 6.10 9.54 5.23
CA TYR A 141 4.90 8.94 4.66
C TYR A 141 3.72 9.89 4.79
N SER A 142 2.94 10.05 3.72
CA SER A 142 1.70 10.83 3.76
C SER A 142 0.58 10.01 4.40
N LYS A 143 0.51 8.71 4.05
CA LYS A 143 -0.51 7.75 4.51
C LYS A 143 -0.16 6.32 4.13
N GLY A 144 -0.81 5.35 4.76
CA GLY A 144 -0.63 3.93 4.53
C GLY A 144 -1.92 3.17 4.77
N ALA A 145 -2.07 2.04 4.09
CA ALA A 145 -3.17 1.11 4.31
C ALA A 145 -2.66 -0.33 4.25
N SER A 146 -2.80 -1.05 5.35
CA SER A 146 -2.79 -2.52 5.36
C SER A 146 -4.21 -3.00 5.14
N VAL A 147 -4.44 -3.76 4.07
CA VAL A 147 -5.79 -4.11 3.58
C VAL A 147 -6.17 -5.58 3.77
N GLY A 148 -5.21 -6.44 4.12
CA GLY A 148 -5.47 -7.84 4.47
C GLY A 148 -6.19 -8.62 3.37
N ASN A 149 -7.28 -9.30 3.76
CA ASN A 149 -8.08 -10.14 2.86
C ASN A 149 -8.86 -9.32 1.81
N CYS A 150 -8.93 -7.99 1.93
CA CYS A 150 -9.62 -7.09 0.99
C CYS A 150 -11.06 -7.53 0.68
N ILE A 151 -11.91 -7.74 1.69
CA ILE A 151 -13.28 -8.24 1.43
C ILE A 151 -14.23 -7.15 0.90
N ASP A 152 -13.89 -5.88 1.08
CA ASP A 152 -14.63 -4.74 0.51
C ASP A 152 -13.71 -3.73 -0.18
N LEU A 153 -13.01 -2.85 0.55
CA LEU A 153 -12.15 -1.85 -0.09
C LEU A 153 -10.97 -2.52 -0.79
N GLN A 154 -10.86 -2.27 -2.10
CA GLN A 154 -9.82 -2.86 -2.95
C GLN A 154 -8.61 -1.93 -3.09
N ILE A 155 -7.43 -2.50 -3.40
CA ILE A 155 -6.22 -1.72 -3.70
C ILE A 155 -6.46 -0.68 -4.79
N SER A 156 -7.30 -0.98 -5.79
CA SER A 156 -7.61 -0.03 -6.88
C SER A 156 -8.24 1.26 -6.36
N GLU A 157 -9.06 1.20 -5.31
CA GLU A 157 -9.71 2.36 -4.70
C GLU A 157 -8.69 3.22 -3.94
N PHE A 158 -7.78 2.58 -3.18
CA PHE A 158 -6.65 3.29 -2.56
C PHE A 158 -5.76 3.96 -3.59
N LEU A 159 -5.45 3.27 -4.71
CA LEU A 159 -4.68 3.85 -5.80
C LEU A 159 -5.37 5.06 -6.42
N GLN A 160 -6.69 4.99 -6.65
CA GLN A 160 -7.46 6.14 -7.15
C GLN A 160 -7.40 7.32 -6.18
N TYR A 161 -7.58 7.07 -4.89
CA TYR A 161 -7.49 8.09 -3.86
C TYR A 161 -6.08 8.72 -3.83
N TYR A 162 -5.04 7.91 -3.73
CA TYR A 162 -3.64 8.38 -3.69
C TYR A 162 -3.23 9.10 -4.98
N ASN A 163 -3.77 8.73 -6.14
CA ASN A 163 -3.48 9.42 -7.40
C ASN A 163 -3.97 10.88 -7.40
N ASN A 164 -5.04 11.18 -6.65
CA ASN A 164 -5.64 12.52 -6.57
C ASN A 164 -5.24 13.31 -5.32
N ASP A 165 -4.62 12.64 -4.34
CA ASP A 165 -4.21 13.23 -3.07
C ASP A 165 -3.05 14.23 -3.22
N ILE A 166 -3.15 15.44 -2.70
CA ILE A 166 -2.11 16.46 -2.89
C ILE A 166 -0.84 16.19 -2.09
N ASP A 167 -0.95 15.46 -0.98
CA ASP A 167 0.19 15.17 -0.10
C ASP A 167 1.07 14.03 -0.62
N THR A 168 0.54 13.19 -1.51
CA THR A 168 1.24 12.01 -2.02
C THR A 168 1.96 12.32 -3.33
N ASP A 169 3.27 12.09 -3.36
CA ASP A 169 4.09 12.16 -4.58
C ASP A 169 4.40 10.78 -5.16
N ILE A 170 4.59 9.77 -4.29
CA ILE A 170 5.00 8.40 -4.66
C ILE A 170 4.08 7.40 -3.99
N ILE A 171 3.74 6.33 -4.71
CA ILE A 171 2.87 5.27 -4.19
C ILE A 171 3.64 3.95 -4.22
N GLY A 172 3.74 3.29 -3.06
CA GLY A 172 4.25 1.93 -2.98
C GLY A 172 3.12 0.91 -2.76
N VAL A 173 3.21 -0.22 -3.46
CA VAL A 173 2.19 -1.26 -3.41
C VAL A 173 2.83 -2.61 -3.17
N TYR A 174 2.24 -3.38 -2.24
CA TYR A 174 2.47 -4.82 -2.16
C TYR A 174 1.19 -5.58 -2.46
N PHE A 175 1.26 -6.43 -3.48
CA PHE A 175 0.11 -7.14 -4.02
C PHE A 175 0.38 -8.63 -4.11
N GLU A 176 -0.54 -9.39 -3.56
CA GLU A 176 -0.59 -10.84 -3.59
C GLU A 176 -1.64 -11.32 -4.60
N GLY A 177 -2.78 -10.65 -4.69
CA GLY A 177 -3.85 -11.06 -5.60
C GLY A 177 -5.18 -10.38 -5.31
N PHE A 178 -6.21 -10.75 -6.08
CA PHE A 178 -7.56 -10.27 -5.85
C PHE A 178 -8.31 -11.14 -4.85
N SER A 179 -9.15 -10.51 -4.05
CA SER A 179 -10.08 -11.22 -3.18
C SER A 179 -11.09 -12.02 -4.00
N LYS A 180 -11.41 -13.23 -3.53
CA LYS A 180 -12.44 -14.09 -4.13
C LYS A 180 -13.83 -13.45 -4.14
N HIS A 181 -14.07 -12.47 -3.25
CA HIS A 181 -15.33 -11.74 -3.17
C HIS A 181 -15.49 -10.68 -4.27
N HIS A 182 -14.41 -10.38 -5.01
CA HIS A 182 -14.38 -9.36 -6.06
C HIS A 182 -13.86 -9.91 -7.40
N PRO A 183 -14.57 -10.88 -8.01
CA PRO A 183 -14.07 -11.60 -9.19
C PRO A 183 -13.87 -10.72 -10.44
N ASN A 184 -14.51 -9.55 -10.49
CA ASN A 184 -14.42 -8.61 -11.61
C ASN A 184 -13.42 -7.46 -11.39
N GLU A 185 -12.71 -7.46 -10.26
CA GLU A 185 -11.85 -6.34 -9.86
C GLU A 185 -10.66 -6.11 -10.79
N GLY A 186 -10.14 -7.17 -11.42
CA GLY A 186 -8.97 -7.08 -12.30
C GLY A 186 -9.10 -6.07 -13.43
N ARG A 187 -10.31 -5.89 -13.99
CA ARG A 187 -10.55 -4.90 -15.05
C ARG A 187 -10.52 -3.47 -14.49
N LYS A 188 -11.18 -3.22 -13.35
CA LYS A 188 -11.16 -1.92 -12.67
C LYS A 188 -9.72 -1.55 -12.28
N PHE A 189 -9.02 -2.48 -11.64
CA PHE A 189 -7.62 -2.34 -11.27
C PHE A 189 -6.74 -1.95 -12.47
N PHE A 190 -6.85 -2.65 -13.61
CA PHE A 190 -6.10 -2.29 -14.82
C PHE A 190 -6.41 -0.87 -15.32
N GLN A 191 -7.68 -0.46 -15.32
CA GLN A 191 -8.06 0.91 -15.72
C GLN A 191 -7.50 1.96 -14.76
N VAL A 192 -7.46 1.68 -13.46
CA VAL A 192 -6.82 2.57 -12.48
C VAL A 192 -5.34 2.72 -12.80
N LEU A 193 -4.62 1.61 -12.95
CA LEU A 193 -3.19 1.63 -13.24
C LEU A 193 -2.87 2.42 -14.51
N LYS A 194 -3.66 2.25 -15.57
CA LYS A 194 -3.46 2.98 -16.83
C LYS A 194 -3.56 4.50 -16.68
N ASN A 195 -4.34 4.97 -15.72
CA ASN A 195 -4.60 6.40 -15.48
C ASN A 195 -3.76 6.99 -14.34
N MET A 196 -2.78 6.25 -13.81
CA MET A 196 -1.88 6.75 -12.78
C MET A 196 -0.99 7.86 -13.34
N LYS A 197 -0.90 8.96 -12.60
CA LYS A 197 -0.11 10.15 -12.95
C LYS A 197 1.16 10.27 -12.10
N LYS A 198 1.20 9.53 -11.00
CA LYS A 198 2.28 9.50 -10.03
C LYS A 198 3.04 8.19 -10.15
N PRO A 199 4.34 8.15 -9.80
CA PRO A 199 5.08 6.89 -9.74
C PRO A 199 4.39 5.89 -8.81
N VAL A 200 4.09 4.71 -9.36
CA VAL A 200 3.56 3.57 -8.60
C VAL A 200 4.60 2.46 -8.62
N LEU A 201 5.26 2.27 -7.49
CA LEU A 201 6.27 1.25 -7.26
C LEU A 201 5.57 -0.02 -6.79
N PHE A 202 5.64 -1.07 -7.59
CA PHE A 202 4.79 -2.23 -7.44
C PHE A 202 5.61 -3.48 -7.12
N MET A 203 5.49 -3.97 -5.88
CA MET A 203 6.10 -5.21 -5.44
C MET A 203 5.06 -6.34 -5.46
N ASN A 204 5.09 -7.15 -6.52
CA ASN A 204 4.18 -8.28 -6.66
C ASN A 204 4.73 -9.54 -5.96
N GLY A 205 3.99 -10.07 -5.00
CA GLY A 205 4.31 -11.31 -4.28
C GLY A 205 4.03 -12.58 -5.07
N GLY A 206 3.12 -12.55 -6.05
CA GLY A 206 2.62 -13.70 -6.81
C GLY A 206 3.34 -14.00 -8.13
N LYS A 207 4.62 -13.62 -8.28
CA LYS A 207 5.34 -13.71 -9.58
C LYS A 207 5.63 -15.15 -10.03
N THR A 208 5.69 -16.13 -9.12
CA THR A 208 5.98 -17.54 -9.43
C THR A 208 4.78 -18.43 -9.14
N GLU A 209 4.66 -19.57 -9.82
CA GLU A 209 3.59 -20.55 -9.55
C GLU A 209 3.59 -20.99 -8.09
N ARG A 210 4.79 -21.20 -7.50
CA ARG A 210 4.92 -21.59 -6.11
C ARG A 210 4.44 -20.48 -5.16
N SER A 211 4.77 -19.22 -5.45
CA SER A 211 4.27 -18.07 -4.69
C SER A 211 2.76 -17.93 -4.82
N GLN A 212 2.17 -18.20 -5.99
CA GLN A 212 0.72 -18.18 -6.17
C GLN A 212 0.03 -19.27 -5.32
N THR A 213 0.59 -20.48 -5.25
CA THR A 213 0.08 -21.51 -4.34
C THR A 213 0.17 -21.06 -2.88
N ALA A 214 1.31 -20.46 -2.49
CA ALA A 214 1.50 -19.95 -1.13
C ALA A 214 0.48 -18.86 -0.77
N ILE A 215 0.22 -17.92 -1.69
CA ILE A 215 -0.78 -16.86 -1.53
C ILE A 215 -2.18 -17.45 -1.40
N LEU A 216 -2.53 -18.42 -2.24
CA LEU A 216 -3.83 -19.09 -2.16
C LEU A 216 -4.04 -19.78 -0.80
N THR A 217 -2.98 -20.34 -0.21
CA THR A 217 -3.05 -20.94 1.14
C THR A 217 -2.96 -19.91 2.27
N HIS A 218 -2.32 -18.76 2.03
CA HIS A 218 -2.02 -17.77 3.07
C HIS A 218 -3.12 -16.71 3.23
N THR A 219 -3.66 -16.17 2.13
CA THR A 219 -4.73 -15.15 2.16
C THR A 219 -6.01 -15.59 1.45
N GLY A 220 -6.00 -16.76 0.78
CA GLY A 220 -7.13 -17.19 -0.04
C GLY A 220 -7.32 -16.34 -1.31
N SER A 221 -6.38 -15.45 -1.62
CA SER A 221 -6.42 -14.58 -2.80
C SER A 221 -6.01 -15.33 -4.06
N ILE A 222 -6.56 -14.89 -5.20
CA ILE A 222 -6.18 -15.43 -6.50
C ILE A 222 -4.96 -14.65 -6.99
N GLY A 223 -3.80 -15.31 -6.95
CA GLY A 223 -2.54 -14.73 -7.40
C GLY A 223 -2.53 -14.33 -8.88
N SER A 224 -1.71 -13.34 -9.22
CA SER A 224 -1.63 -12.84 -10.59
C SER A 224 -0.79 -13.75 -11.50
N ASN A 225 -1.33 -14.17 -12.65
CA ASN A 225 -0.56 -14.90 -13.66
C ASN A 225 0.60 -14.04 -14.18
N LYS A 226 1.82 -14.59 -14.21
CA LYS A 226 3.04 -13.87 -14.64
C LYS A 226 2.93 -13.24 -16.03
N LYS A 227 2.33 -13.92 -17.00
CA LYS A 227 2.16 -13.39 -18.37
C LYS A 227 1.22 -12.18 -18.37
N ILE A 228 0.14 -12.25 -17.60
CA ILE A 228 -0.81 -11.14 -17.44
C ILE A 228 -0.13 -9.96 -16.74
N TRP A 229 0.60 -10.22 -15.64
CA TRP A 229 1.34 -9.18 -14.92
C TRP A 229 2.33 -8.45 -15.83
N ASN A 230 3.14 -9.21 -16.58
CA ASN A 230 4.09 -8.63 -17.55
C ASN A 230 3.39 -7.79 -18.63
N ALA A 231 2.17 -8.16 -19.04
CA ALA A 231 1.39 -7.35 -19.97
C ALA A 231 0.91 -6.04 -19.33
N ILE A 232 0.42 -6.10 -18.07
CA ILE A 232 0.02 -4.91 -17.30
C ILE A 232 1.20 -3.94 -17.17
N VAL A 233 2.38 -4.42 -16.78
CA VAL A 233 3.59 -3.58 -16.64
C VAL A 233 3.94 -2.88 -17.96
N LYS A 234 3.80 -3.56 -19.10
CA LYS A 234 4.08 -2.97 -20.43
C LYS A 234 3.04 -1.95 -20.89
N GLN A 235 1.83 -1.99 -20.34
CA GLN A 235 0.68 -1.20 -20.79
C GLN A 235 0.30 -0.07 -19.83
N THR A 236 1.01 0.05 -18.71
CA THR A 236 0.73 1.02 -17.65
C THR A 236 2.03 1.68 -17.19
N PRO A 237 1.97 2.87 -16.57
CA PRO A 237 3.16 3.59 -16.10
C PRO A 237 3.73 3.03 -14.78
N ILE A 238 3.31 1.84 -14.34
CA ILE A 238 3.81 1.26 -13.09
C ILE A 238 5.28 0.84 -13.22
N VAL A 239 5.99 0.90 -12.10
CA VAL A 239 7.36 0.39 -11.98
C VAL A 239 7.29 -0.96 -11.29
N ASP A 240 7.57 -2.04 -12.03
CA ASP A 240 7.65 -3.39 -11.45
C ASP A 240 8.95 -3.51 -10.65
N VAL A 241 8.82 -3.52 -9.32
CA VAL A 241 9.94 -3.67 -8.39
C VAL A 241 10.22 -5.17 -8.21
N PRO A 242 11.49 -5.58 -8.08
CA PRO A 242 11.82 -6.93 -7.61
C PRO A 242 11.08 -7.29 -6.32
N THR A 243 10.80 -8.58 -6.10
CA THR A 243 10.11 -9.04 -4.89
C THR A 243 11.11 -9.10 -3.72
N SER A 244 11.48 -7.93 -3.22
CA SER A 244 12.54 -7.70 -2.25
C SER A 244 12.27 -6.40 -1.51
N MET A 245 12.32 -6.46 -0.18
CA MET A 245 12.09 -5.27 0.66
C MET A 245 13.20 -4.23 0.45
N ASP A 246 14.46 -4.67 0.33
CA ASP A 246 15.58 -3.78 0.08
C ASP A 246 15.42 -3.05 -1.26
N ASP A 247 15.05 -3.78 -2.32
CA ASP A 247 14.80 -3.16 -3.63
C ASP A 247 13.64 -2.15 -3.57
N MET A 248 12.55 -2.49 -2.88
CA MET A 248 11.43 -1.55 -2.70
C MET A 248 11.86 -0.27 -1.97
N ILE A 249 12.65 -0.40 -0.90
CA ILE A 249 13.16 0.75 -0.14
C ILE A 249 14.13 1.59 -0.98
N ASP A 250 15.04 0.95 -1.72
CA ASP A 250 16.01 1.63 -2.59
C ASP A 250 15.32 2.36 -3.75
N TYR A 251 14.29 1.75 -4.36
CA TYR A 251 13.49 2.40 -5.40
C TYR A 251 12.71 3.59 -4.83
N LEU A 252 12.08 3.45 -3.66
CA LEU A 252 11.40 4.56 -2.99
C LEU A 252 12.35 5.72 -2.72
N TYR A 253 13.54 5.43 -2.20
CA TYR A 253 14.57 6.43 -1.97
C TYR A 253 14.99 7.13 -3.25
N LEU A 254 15.27 6.37 -4.32
CA LEU A 254 15.64 6.93 -5.62
C LEU A 254 14.58 7.88 -6.16
N PHE A 255 13.32 7.45 -6.20
CA PHE A 255 12.21 8.28 -6.68
C PHE A 255 11.99 9.50 -5.78
N ASN A 256 12.07 9.34 -4.46
CA ASN A 256 11.88 10.45 -3.52
C ASN A 256 12.94 11.52 -3.70
N ARG A 257 14.21 11.12 -3.78
CA ARG A 257 15.33 12.06 -4.03
C ARG A 257 15.21 12.76 -5.37
N TYR A 258 14.76 12.04 -6.40
CA TYR A 258 14.55 12.61 -7.73
C TYR A 258 13.45 13.67 -7.69
N ILE A 259 12.29 13.35 -7.13
CA ILE A 259 11.15 14.27 -7.04
C ILE A 259 11.51 15.48 -6.18
N ASP A 260 12.11 15.27 -5.01
CA ASP A 260 12.52 16.34 -4.10
C ASP A 260 13.45 17.36 -4.77
N LYS A 261 14.38 16.88 -5.60
CA LYS A 261 15.28 17.74 -6.38
C LYS A 261 14.48 18.69 -7.27
N PHE A 262 13.49 18.19 -8.00
CA PHE A 262 12.68 19.00 -8.91
C PHE A 262 11.68 19.89 -8.18
N LYS A 263 11.10 19.43 -7.07
CA LYS A 263 10.25 20.27 -6.21
C LYS A 263 11.02 21.49 -5.67
N LYS A 264 12.28 21.31 -5.25
CA LYS A 264 13.16 22.41 -4.82
C LYS A 264 13.47 23.42 -5.91
N LEU A 265 13.40 23.00 -7.18
CA LEU A 265 13.53 23.88 -8.35
C LEU A 265 12.20 24.53 -8.76
N GLY A 266 11.11 24.29 -8.00
CA GLY A 266 9.78 24.82 -8.30
C GLY A 266 9.02 24.05 -9.39
N THR A 267 9.49 22.88 -9.81
CA THR A 267 8.83 22.07 -10.82
C THR A 267 7.66 21.28 -10.19
N PRO A 268 6.41 21.48 -10.64
CA PRO A 268 5.28 20.69 -10.16
C PRO A 268 5.45 19.19 -10.51
N LEU A 269 4.97 18.29 -9.65
CA LEU A 269 5.08 16.82 -9.84
C LEU A 269 4.67 16.36 -11.25
N LYS A 270 3.54 16.87 -11.76
CA LYS A 270 3.02 16.56 -13.11
C LYS A 270 3.93 16.97 -14.27
N ASN A 271 4.88 17.88 -14.02
CA ASN A 271 5.82 18.39 -15.02
C ASN A 271 7.22 17.76 -14.87
N ILE A 272 7.43 16.88 -13.87
CA ILE A 272 8.69 16.16 -13.71
C ILE A 272 8.81 15.17 -14.87
N GLN A 273 9.89 15.32 -15.64
CA GLN A 273 10.20 14.44 -16.75
C GLN A 273 11.15 13.34 -16.29
N TYR A 274 10.71 12.08 -16.34
CA TYR A 274 11.56 10.95 -16.01
C TYR A 274 12.43 10.53 -17.20
N PRO A 275 13.64 9.99 -16.98
CA PRO A 275 14.49 9.50 -18.05
C PRO A 275 13.79 8.39 -18.86
N THR A 276 13.75 8.54 -20.18
CA THR A 276 13.17 7.54 -21.12
C THR A 276 14.23 6.81 -21.94
N GLY A 277 15.46 7.34 -21.98
CA GLY A 277 16.59 6.75 -22.68
C GLY A 277 17.51 5.96 -21.76
N LYS A 278 18.40 5.17 -22.36
CA LYS A 278 19.41 4.37 -21.66
C LYS A 278 20.74 5.09 -21.44
N ASN A 279 20.95 6.21 -22.12
CA ASN A 279 22.21 6.95 -22.07
C ASN A 279 22.35 7.63 -20.71
N SER A 280 23.45 7.34 -20.03
CA SER A 280 23.75 7.75 -18.66
C SER A 280 25.11 8.45 -18.61
N LEU A 281 25.17 9.55 -17.87
CA LEU A 281 26.41 10.29 -17.60
C LEU A 281 26.86 10.03 -16.16
N LEU A 282 28.07 9.50 -16.00
CA LEU A 282 28.74 9.36 -14.72
C LEU A 282 29.71 10.53 -14.49
N ILE A 283 29.54 11.25 -13.39
CA ILE A 283 30.47 12.31 -12.94
C ILE A 283 31.07 11.86 -11.61
N LEU A 284 32.36 11.58 -11.58
CA LEU A 284 33.07 10.97 -10.46
C LEU A 284 34.46 11.59 -10.31
N TRP A 285 35.01 11.64 -9.09
CA TRP A 285 36.38 12.12 -8.85
C TRP A 285 37.42 10.98 -8.77
N SER A 286 36.98 9.73 -8.73
CA SER A 286 37.82 8.55 -8.51
C SER A 286 37.71 7.57 -9.67
N GLY A 287 38.85 7.22 -10.26
CA GLY A 287 38.93 6.25 -11.35
C GLY A 287 38.46 4.84 -10.95
N GLY A 288 38.75 4.42 -9.71
CA GLY A 288 38.31 3.11 -9.20
C GLY A 288 36.79 2.99 -9.11
N PHE A 289 36.12 4.02 -8.58
CA PHE A 289 34.65 4.08 -8.60
C PHE A 289 34.10 4.21 -10.02
N GLY A 290 34.83 4.87 -10.93
CA GLY A 290 34.53 4.89 -12.36
C GLY A 290 34.41 3.50 -12.96
N ILE A 291 35.35 2.60 -12.65
CA ILE A 291 35.32 1.21 -13.12
C ILE A 291 34.10 0.47 -12.57
N ILE A 292 33.92 0.50 -11.23
CA ILE A 292 32.83 -0.23 -10.56
C ILE A 292 31.46 0.24 -11.07
N HIS A 293 31.21 1.55 -11.08
CA HIS A 293 29.91 2.08 -11.46
C HIS A 293 29.63 1.91 -12.95
N THR A 294 30.64 2.05 -13.81
CA THR A 294 30.46 1.80 -15.25
C THR A 294 30.04 0.35 -15.47
N ASN A 295 30.69 -0.61 -14.81
CA ASN A 295 30.33 -2.02 -14.92
C ASN A 295 28.87 -2.28 -14.50
N ILE A 296 28.48 -1.80 -13.31
CA ILE A 296 27.11 -1.95 -12.79
C ILE A 296 26.08 -1.36 -13.75
N LEU A 297 26.28 -0.12 -14.24
CA LEU A 297 25.34 0.51 -15.17
C LEU A 297 25.21 -0.29 -16.47
N THR A 298 26.33 -0.80 -17.01
CA THR A 298 26.30 -1.60 -18.24
C THR A 298 25.62 -2.96 -18.04
N GLU A 299 25.80 -3.62 -16.89
CA GLU A 299 25.10 -4.87 -16.54
C GLU A 299 23.58 -4.67 -16.40
N LEU A 300 23.17 -3.51 -15.89
CA LEU A 300 21.76 -3.09 -15.85
C LEU A 300 21.21 -2.69 -17.23
N GLY A 301 22.04 -2.71 -18.29
CA GLY A 301 21.64 -2.42 -19.66
C GLY A 301 21.53 -0.93 -19.99
N LEU A 302 22.19 -0.07 -19.21
CA LEU A 302 22.37 1.36 -19.50
C LEU A 302 23.61 1.57 -20.38
N ASN A 303 23.59 2.65 -21.16
CA ASN A 303 24.70 3.04 -22.02
C ASN A 303 25.49 4.16 -21.35
N VAL A 304 26.81 4.02 -21.26
CA VAL A 304 27.72 5.09 -20.79
C VAL A 304 28.57 5.55 -21.97
N PRO A 305 28.06 6.47 -22.82
CA PRO A 305 28.76 6.87 -24.03
C PRO A 305 30.02 7.68 -23.73
N TYR A 306 31.02 7.57 -24.60
CA TYR A 306 32.17 8.46 -24.58
C TYR A 306 31.78 9.86 -25.04
N PHE A 307 32.42 10.88 -24.46
CA PHE A 307 32.39 12.22 -25.02
C PHE A 307 33.42 12.34 -26.13
N GLU A 308 33.02 12.95 -27.24
CA GLU A 308 33.88 13.21 -28.39
C GLU A 308 33.86 14.69 -28.77
N GLY A 309 34.86 15.13 -29.54
CA GLY A 309 34.92 16.46 -30.15
C GLY A 309 34.94 17.63 -29.15
N GLU A 310 34.16 18.67 -29.44
CA GLU A 310 34.13 19.93 -28.68
C GLU A 310 33.72 19.73 -27.22
N THR A 311 32.80 18.80 -26.93
CA THR A 311 32.35 18.52 -25.57
C THR A 311 33.45 17.93 -24.71
N LEU A 312 34.23 16.98 -25.24
CA LEU A 312 35.38 16.42 -24.51
C LEU A 312 36.43 17.51 -24.25
N ASN A 313 36.67 18.40 -25.21
CA ASN A 313 37.61 19.50 -25.04
C ASN A 313 37.16 20.51 -23.97
N LYS A 314 35.85 20.75 -23.80
CA LYS A 314 35.30 21.61 -22.73
C LYS A 314 35.35 20.99 -21.33
N LEU A 315 35.35 19.67 -21.24
CA LEU A 315 35.41 18.94 -19.97
C LEU A 315 36.85 18.74 -19.43
N ARG A 316 37.86 18.91 -20.29
CA ARG A 316 39.29 18.88 -19.93
C ARG A 316 39.76 20.24 -19.43
#